data_AF-A0A2I0TAG6-F1
#
_entry.id   AF-A0A2I0TAG6-F1
#
_cell.length_a   1.000
_cell.length_b   1.000
_cell.length_c   1.000
_cell.angle_alpha   90.00
_cell.angle_beta   90.00
_cell.angle_gamma   90.00
#
_symmetry.space_group_name_H-M   'P 1'
#
loop_
_entity.id
_entity.type
_entity.pdbx_description
1 polymer ?
#
loop_
_entity_poly.entity_id
_entity_poly.type
_entity_poly.pdbx_seq_one_letter_code
_entity_poly.pdbx_strand_id
1 'polypeptide(L)'
;MNNRNLSHLRQIIGNLLRFWSPKVLNESTFMRSDGNPLTKKMEHNKTKGVLEIPDVQQEDEGSYECIAGNSRGRNIARGQLFVYALPEWDKKIQNAFLSLYDSLFWECKAKGKPSPSYSWLKNGQALASELQHLIFPKIL
;
A
#
# COMPACT_ATOMS: atom_id res chain seq x y z
N MET A 1 22.91 27.78 -15.16
CA MET A 1 23.67 27.04 -14.12
C MET A 1 22.83 25.88 -13.65
N ASN A 2 23.40 24.69 -13.74
CA ASN A 2 22.74 23.37 -13.71
C ASN A 2 22.14 22.97 -12.35
N ASN A 3 21.02 22.23 -12.45
CA ASN A 3 20.64 21.06 -11.68
C ASN A 3 20.67 21.10 -10.13
N ARG A 4 19.47 20.96 -9.53
CA ARG A 4 18.97 19.62 -9.18
C ARG A 4 17.48 19.66 -8.82
N ASN A 5 16.69 19.12 -9.74
CA ASN A 5 15.37 18.56 -9.47
C ASN A 5 15.53 17.50 -8.36
N LEU A 6 15.19 17.81 -7.11
CA LEU A 6 15.17 16.83 -6.01
C LEU A 6 13.76 16.29 -5.83
N SER A 7 13.17 15.86 -6.94
CA SER A 7 12.16 14.82 -6.91
C SER A 7 12.79 13.54 -6.34
N HIS A 8 12.21 13.04 -5.25
CA HIS A 8 12.29 11.64 -4.77
C HIS A 8 13.49 11.30 -3.88
N LEU A 9 13.28 11.36 -2.57
CA LEU A 9 13.83 10.34 -1.67
C LEU A 9 12.66 9.53 -1.13
N ARG A 10 12.43 8.37 -1.77
CA ARG A 10 11.57 7.30 -1.25
C ARG A 10 12.49 6.34 -0.51
N GLN A 11 12.37 6.28 0.81
CA GLN A 11 12.83 5.11 1.55
C GLN A 11 11.63 4.58 2.33
N ILE A 12 11.03 3.51 1.80
CA ILE A 12 10.15 2.64 2.57
C ILE A 12 11.03 1.46 2.97
N ILE A 13 11.60 1.53 4.18
CA ILE A 13 12.10 0.34 4.87
C ILE A 13 11.24 0.20 6.11
N GLY A 14 10.23 -0.65 6.04
CA GLY A 14 9.27 -0.89 7.13
C GLY A 14 8.15 0.16 7.26
N ASN A 15 7.52 0.17 8.44
CA ASN A 15 6.29 0.90 8.79
C ASN A 15 6.47 2.42 9.00
N LEU A 16 7.52 3.04 8.45
CA LEU A 16 7.85 4.44 8.73
C LEU A 16 8.05 5.24 7.44
N LEU A 17 7.14 6.18 7.17
CA LEU A 17 7.35 7.20 6.15
C LEU A 17 8.05 8.42 6.75
N ARG A 18 9.07 8.92 6.04
CA ARG A 18 9.78 10.15 6.39
C ARG A 18 9.74 11.12 5.22
N PHE A 19 9.08 12.24 5.42
CA PHE A 19 9.20 13.41 4.54
C PHE A 19 10.36 14.27 5.00
N TRP A 20 11.19 14.73 4.06
CA TRP A 20 12.27 15.69 4.33
C TRP A 20 11.83 17.08 3.89
N SER A 21 11.72 18.01 4.84
CA SER A 21 11.59 19.43 4.53
C SER A 21 12.98 20.04 4.27
N PRO A 22 13.18 20.80 3.18
CA PRO A 22 14.43 21.54 2.99
C PRO A 22 14.53 22.57 4.11
N LYS A 23 15.49 22.38 5.02
CA LYS A 23 15.78 23.25 6.18
C LYS A 23 15.77 24.73 5.78
N VAL A 24 14.68 25.44 6.03
CA VAL A 24 14.65 26.80 6.61
C VAL A 24 13.23 27.10 7.18
N LEU A 25 13.19 27.48 8.47
CA LEU A 25 12.18 28.31 9.17
C LEU A 25 11.00 27.66 9.91
N ASN A 26 10.49 28.48 10.86
CA ASN A 26 10.07 28.12 12.21
C ASN A 26 8.72 27.42 12.36
N GLU A 27 7.96 27.17 11.28
CA GLU A 27 6.66 26.48 11.36
C GLU A 27 6.39 25.74 10.05
N SER A 28 6.83 24.48 9.96
CA SER A 28 6.29 23.58 8.93
C SER A 28 4.85 23.20 9.30
N THR A 29 3.96 23.11 8.33
CA THR A 29 2.58 22.62 8.51
C THR A 29 2.35 21.39 7.65
N PHE A 30 1.86 20.31 8.25
CA PHE A 30 1.43 19.11 7.53
C PHE A 30 -0.08 19.07 7.41
N MET A 31 -0.54 18.57 6.27
CA MET A 31 -1.96 18.31 6.01
C MET A 31 -2.10 17.17 5.01
N ARG A 32 -3.25 16.49 5.04
CA ARG A 32 -3.63 15.60 3.92
C ARG A 32 -4.10 16.46 2.76
N SER A 33 -3.73 16.10 1.53
CA SER A 33 -4.15 16.83 0.32
C SER A 33 -5.64 16.73 0.05
N ASP A 34 -6.30 15.68 0.56
CA ASP A 34 -7.74 15.47 0.47
C ASP A 34 -8.55 16.38 1.41
N GLY A 35 -7.88 17.17 2.25
CA GLY A 35 -8.51 18.04 3.25
C GLY A 35 -8.96 17.33 4.52
N ASN A 36 -8.79 16.01 4.61
CA ASN A 36 -9.08 15.27 5.83
C ASN A 36 -8.08 15.66 6.93
N PRO A 37 -8.52 15.73 8.20
CA PRO A 37 -7.61 16.03 9.30
C PRO A 37 -6.57 14.92 9.46
N LEU A 38 -5.37 15.30 9.91
CA LEU A 38 -4.38 14.32 10.37
C LEU A 38 -4.96 13.56 11.57
N THR A 39 -4.74 12.25 11.62
CA THR A 39 -5.25 11.42 12.71
C THR A 39 -4.43 11.65 13.99
N LYS A 40 -5.04 11.43 15.17
CA LYS A 40 -4.37 11.70 16.46
C LYS A 40 -3.09 10.89 16.70
N LYS A 41 -2.91 9.78 15.98
CA LYS A 41 -1.70 8.95 16.07
C LYS A 41 -0.50 9.56 15.36
N MET A 42 -0.70 10.54 14.49
CA MET A 42 0.38 11.14 13.71
C MET A 42 1.16 12.13 14.56
N GLU A 43 2.48 11.96 14.60
CA GLU A 43 3.40 12.82 15.36
C GLU A 43 4.12 13.79 14.42
N HIS A 44 3.99 15.09 14.69
CA HIS A 44 4.59 16.14 13.88
C HIS A 44 5.80 16.75 14.57
N ASN A 45 6.99 16.49 14.02
CA ASN A 45 8.19 17.23 14.37
C ASN A 45 8.32 18.50 13.51
N LYS A 46 7.75 19.62 13.99
CA LYS A 46 7.74 20.92 13.29
C LYS A 46 9.12 21.47 12.98
N THR A 47 10.07 21.28 13.90
CA THR A 47 11.45 21.78 13.80
C THR A 47 12.32 20.95 12.86
N LYS A 48 12.06 19.65 12.72
CA LYS A 48 12.75 18.77 11.77
C LYS A 48 12.01 18.64 10.43
N GLY A 49 10.78 19.14 10.34
CA GLY A 49 9.93 19.00 9.15
C GLY A 49 9.63 17.53 8.83
N VAL A 50 9.31 16.75 9.87
CA VAL A 50 9.01 15.31 9.77
C VAL A 50 7.59 15.06 10.29
N LEU A 51 6.83 14.26 9.55
CA LEU A 51 5.57 13.67 9.97
C LEU A 51 5.79 12.17 10.16
N GLU A 52 5.50 11.66 11.35
CA GLU A 52 5.62 10.26 11.72
C GLU A 52 4.22 9.66 11.88
N ILE A 53 4.00 8.49 11.28
CA ILE A 53 2.72 7.77 11.32
C ILE A 53 3.01 6.39 11.92
N PRO A 54 2.87 6.20 13.25
CA PRO A 54 3.02 4.90 13.86
C PRO A 54 1.85 4.00 13.49
N ASP A 55 2.11 2.69 13.40
CA ASP A 55 1.11 1.67 13.10
C ASP A 55 0.24 2.04 11.89
N VAL A 56 0.88 2.09 10.72
CA VAL A 56 0.22 2.48 9.46
C VAL A 56 -0.90 1.48 9.14
N GLN A 57 -2.11 2.02 8.95
CA GLN A 57 -3.31 1.27 8.60
C GLN A 57 -3.84 1.72 7.23
N GLN A 58 -4.81 0.99 6.70
CA GLN A 58 -5.33 1.23 5.35
C GLN A 58 -5.95 2.63 5.20
N GLU A 59 -6.48 3.22 6.27
CA GLU A 59 -7.10 4.54 6.31
C GLU A 59 -6.07 5.69 6.24
N ASP A 60 -4.81 5.42 6.55
CA ASP A 60 -3.74 6.40 6.43
C ASP A 60 -3.30 6.58 4.97
N GLU A 61 -3.66 5.66 4.07
CA GLU A 61 -3.38 5.82 2.65
C GLU A 61 -3.92 7.14 2.11
N GLY A 62 -3.09 7.86 1.36
CA GLY A 62 -3.46 9.18 0.87
C GLY A 62 -2.27 10.02 0.43
N SER A 63 -2.61 11.20 -0.07
CA SER A 63 -1.65 12.23 -0.43
C SER A 63 -1.46 13.21 0.73
N TYR A 64 -0.22 13.57 1.01
CA TYR A 64 0.19 14.43 2.11
C TYR A 64 0.99 15.60 1.58
N GLU A 65 0.79 16.77 2.20
CA GLU A 65 1.50 17.99 1.87
C GLU A 65 2.23 18.55 3.09
N CYS A 66 3.44 19.04 2.85
CA CYS A 66 4.21 19.82 3.80
C CYS A 66 4.40 21.22 3.24
N ILE A 67 3.92 22.21 3.97
CA ILE A 67 4.05 23.62 3.61
C ILE A 67 5.14 24.23 4.49
N ALA A 68 6.19 24.74 3.86
CA ALA A 68 7.26 25.49 4.50
C ALA A 68 7.13 26.97 4.13
N GLY A 69 7.01 27.85 5.14
CA GLY A 69 6.80 29.28 4.95
C GLY A 69 7.81 30.16 5.68
N ASN A 70 8.11 31.32 5.11
CA ASN A 70 8.78 32.42 5.79
C ASN A 70 8.25 33.79 5.32
N SER A 71 8.84 34.87 5.84
CA SER A 71 8.47 36.26 5.49
C SER A 71 8.63 36.62 4.01
N ARG A 72 9.32 35.79 3.22
CA ARG A 72 9.55 35.99 1.78
C ARG A 72 8.66 35.13 0.89
N GLY A 73 8.00 34.11 1.42
CA GLY A 73 7.13 33.24 0.64
C GLY A 73 6.88 31.87 1.26
N ARG A 74 6.23 30.99 0.50
CA ARG A 74 5.93 29.60 0.89
C ARG A 74 6.32 28.64 -0.22
N ASN A 75 6.68 27.41 0.17
CA ASN A 75 6.94 26.30 -0.73
C ASN A 75 6.18 25.06 -0.23
N ILE A 76 5.78 24.19 -1.15
CA ILE A 76 4.92 23.02 -0.88
C ILE A 76 5.61 21.76 -1.41
N ALA A 77 5.78 20.77 -0.54
CA ALA A 77 6.20 19.42 -0.90
C ALA A 77 5.02 18.47 -0.80
N ARG A 78 4.87 17.54 -1.75
CA ARG A 78 3.79 16.55 -1.80
C ARG A 78 4.35 15.13 -1.82
N GLY A 79 3.62 14.21 -1.21
CA GLY A 79 3.96 12.79 -1.22
C GLY A 79 2.73 11.89 -1.15
N GLN A 80 2.81 10.74 -1.81
CA GLN A 80 1.77 9.73 -1.80
C GLN A 80 2.20 8.54 -0.93
N LEU A 81 1.37 8.22 0.07
CA LEU A 81 1.43 6.98 0.83
C LEU A 81 0.61 5.92 0.10
N PHE A 82 1.17 4.73 -0.06
CA PHE A 82 0.47 3.51 -0.47
C PHE A 82 0.65 2.47 0.63
N VAL A 83 -0.45 1.88 1.09
CA VAL A 83 -0.47 0.84 2.12
C VAL A 83 -0.81 -0.47 1.42
N TYR A 84 0.04 -1.47 1.61
CA TYR A 84 -0.11 -2.80 1.00
C TYR A 84 -0.42 -3.84 2.07
N ALA A 85 -1.14 -4.88 1.68
CA ALA A 85 -1.53 -5.97 2.56
C ALA A 85 -1.09 -7.30 1.95
N LEU A 86 -0.47 -8.14 2.78
CA LEU A 86 -0.08 -9.48 2.36
C LEU A 86 -1.31 -10.32 1.99
N PRO A 87 -1.19 -11.25 1.03
CA PRO A 87 -2.24 -12.21 0.76
C PRO A 87 -2.58 -13.04 2.00
N GLU A 88 -3.84 -13.00 2.41
CA GLU A 88 -4.40 -13.84 3.47
C GLU A 88 -5.51 -14.70 2.91
N TRP A 89 -5.52 -15.98 3.29
CA TRP A 89 -6.54 -16.92 2.85
C TRP A 89 -7.89 -16.59 3.51
N ASP A 90 -8.84 -16.21 2.68
CA ASP A 90 -10.25 -16.14 3.05
C ASP A 90 -10.90 -17.53 2.94
N LYS A 91 -10.56 -18.27 1.87
CA LYS A 91 -10.96 -19.66 1.67
C LYS A 91 -9.79 -20.49 1.17
N LYS A 92 -9.44 -21.52 1.94
CA LYS A 92 -8.45 -22.53 1.54
C LYS A 92 -9.14 -23.69 0.84
N ILE A 93 -8.42 -24.32 -0.09
CA ILE A 93 -8.84 -25.61 -0.65
C ILE A 93 -8.89 -26.67 0.46
N GLN A 94 -9.77 -27.65 0.30
CA GLN A 94 -9.92 -28.76 1.24
C GLN A 94 -9.82 -30.08 0.50
N ASN A 95 -9.46 -31.12 1.25
CA ASN A 95 -9.41 -32.48 0.72
C ASN A 95 -10.80 -32.92 0.25
N ALA A 96 -10.85 -33.65 -0.86
CA ALA A 96 -12.08 -34.20 -1.42
C ALA A 96 -11.89 -35.69 -1.72
N PHE A 97 -12.96 -36.47 -1.55
CA PHE A 97 -13.05 -37.88 -1.93
C PHE A 97 -14.20 -38.02 -2.93
N LEU A 98 -13.92 -38.61 -4.10
CA LEU A 98 -14.83 -38.65 -5.23
C LEU A 98 -14.80 -40.04 -5.87
N SER A 99 -15.92 -40.43 -6.48
CA SER A 99 -16.01 -41.66 -7.26
C SER A 99 -15.50 -41.44 -8.68
N LEU A 100 -15.27 -42.54 -9.39
CA LEU A 100 -14.93 -42.47 -10.82
C LEU A 100 -16.02 -41.68 -11.57
N TYR A 101 -15.58 -40.79 -12.45
CA TYR A 101 -16.41 -39.91 -13.31
C TYR A 101 -17.11 -38.74 -12.60
N ASP A 102 -16.92 -38.57 -11.29
CA ASP A 102 -17.35 -37.35 -10.61
C ASP A 102 -16.49 -36.14 -11.01
N SER A 103 -17.09 -34.96 -10.97
CA SER A 103 -16.40 -33.69 -11.22
C SER A 103 -16.02 -33.01 -9.91
N LEU A 104 -14.79 -32.47 -9.85
CA LEU A 104 -14.29 -31.70 -8.71
C LEU A 104 -14.19 -30.22 -9.06
N PHE A 105 -14.71 -29.38 -8.17
CA PHE A 105 -14.50 -27.93 -8.22
C PHE A 105 -13.82 -27.48 -6.94
N TRP A 106 -12.59 -27.02 -7.05
CA TRP A 106 -11.89 -26.35 -5.95
C TRP A 106 -11.98 -24.85 -6.10
N GLU A 107 -12.29 -24.20 -5.00
CA GLU A 107 -12.31 -22.75 -4.89
C GLU A 107 -11.28 -22.35 -3.83
N CYS A 108 -10.40 -21.42 -4.19
CA CYS A 108 -9.55 -20.72 -3.24
C CYS A 108 -9.77 -19.23 -3.37
N LYS A 109 -9.77 -18.54 -2.22
CA LYS A 109 -9.92 -17.09 -2.13
C LYS A 109 -8.89 -16.56 -1.16
N ALA A 110 -8.16 -15.55 -1.61
CA ALA A 110 -7.26 -14.77 -0.82
C ALA A 110 -7.60 -13.29 -0.97
N LYS A 111 -7.56 -12.56 0.14
CA LYS A 111 -7.62 -11.10 0.18
C LYS A 111 -6.20 -10.55 0.25
N GLY A 112 -5.97 -9.35 -0.26
CA GLY A 112 -4.65 -8.72 -0.25
C GLY A 112 -4.67 -7.43 -1.05
N LYS A 113 -3.63 -6.61 -0.89
CA LYS A 113 -3.45 -5.38 -1.68
C LYS A 113 -2.02 -5.31 -2.20
N PRO A 114 -1.80 -5.33 -3.53
CA PRO A 114 -2.82 -5.48 -4.57
C PRO A 114 -3.53 -6.85 -4.52
N SER A 115 -4.64 -6.99 -5.25
CA SER A 115 -5.39 -8.24 -5.29
C SER A 115 -4.49 -9.43 -5.67
N PRO A 116 -4.53 -10.55 -4.94
CA PRO A 116 -3.67 -11.69 -5.22
C PRO A 116 -3.94 -12.32 -6.59
N SER A 117 -2.88 -12.80 -7.24
CA SER A 117 -2.97 -13.67 -8.41
C SER A 117 -2.97 -15.14 -7.98
N TYR A 118 -3.67 -15.99 -8.73
CA TYR A 118 -3.77 -17.43 -8.43
C TYR A 118 -3.04 -18.27 -9.47
N SER A 119 -2.39 -19.33 -9.02
CA SER A 119 -1.81 -20.37 -9.88
C SER A 119 -2.19 -21.74 -9.32
N TRP A 120 -2.53 -22.65 -10.23
CA TRP A 120 -2.96 -24.00 -9.87
C TRP A 120 -1.92 -25.03 -10.28
N LEU A 121 -1.60 -25.90 -9.32
CA LEU A 121 -0.57 -26.92 -9.46
C LEU A 121 -1.20 -28.28 -9.20
N LYS A 122 -0.92 -29.26 -10.06
CA LYS A 122 -1.18 -30.68 -9.81
C LYS A 122 0.16 -31.38 -9.65
N ASN A 123 0.38 -31.96 -8.47
CA ASN A 123 1.64 -32.64 -8.14
C ASN A 123 2.88 -31.76 -8.39
N GLY A 124 2.78 -30.46 -8.07
CA GLY A 124 3.86 -29.49 -8.25
C GLY A 124 4.04 -28.97 -9.69
N GLN A 125 3.24 -29.42 -10.65
CA GLN A 125 3.29 -28.93 -12.04
C GLN A 125 2.11 -28.02 -12.36
N ALA A 126 2.36 -26.95 -13.10
CA ALA A 126 1.32 -26.00 -13.50
C ALA A 126 0.25 -26.71 -14.36
N LEU A 127 -1.02 -26.47 -14.03
CA LEU A 127 -2.12 -26.96 -14.86
C LEU A 127 -2.19 -26.14 -16.15
N ALA A 128 -2.33 -26.84 -17.29
CA ALA A 128 -2.53 -26.23 -18.59
C ALA A 128 -3.73 -25.27 -18.57
N SER A 129 -3.64 -24.16 -19.31
CA SER A 129 -4.64 -23.09 -19.36
C SER A 129 -6.07 -23.59 -19.65
N GLU A 130 -6.20 -24.66 -20.44
CA GLU A 130 -7.48 -25.25 -20.83
C GLU A 130 -8.25 -25.86 -19.65
N LEU A 131 -7.54 -26.31 -18.60
CA LEU A 131 -8.15 -26.88 -17.39
C LEU A 131 -8.46 -25.82 -16.33
N GLN A 132 -8.01 -24.58 -16.51
CA GLN A 132 -8.25 -23.50 -15.55
C GLN A 132 -9.73 -23.09 -15.51
N HIS A 133 -10.46 -23.28 -16.62
CA HIS A 133 -11.92 -23.07 -16.72
C HIS A 133 -12.75 -23.92 -15.75
N LEU A 134 -12.22 -25.03 -15.27
CA LEU A 134 -12.87 -25.91 -14.29
C LEU A 134 -12.53 -25.54 -12.84
N ILE A 135 -11.65 -24.55 -12.61
CA ILE A 135 -11.09 -24.21 -11.29
C ILE A 135 -11.05 -22.69 -11.03
N PHE A 136 -11.92 -21.91 -11.69
CA PHE A 136 -12.01 -20.47 -11.42
C PHE A 136 -12.75 -20.20 -10.09
N PRO A 137 -12.29 -19.23 -9.28
CA PRO A 137 -13.14 -18.63 -8.28
C PRO A 137 -14.29 -17.91 -9.00
N LYS A 138 -15.53 -18.27 -8.70
CA LYS A 138 -16.69 -17.49 -9.14
C LYS A 138 -16.62 -16.16 -8.39
N ILE A 139 -16.15 -15.11 -9.07
CA ILE A 139 -16.30 -13.73 -8.60
C ILE A 139 -17.77 -13.40 -8.85
N LEU A 140 -18.56 -13.36 -7.77
CA LEU A 140 -19.91 -12.82 -7.75
C LEU A 140 -19.84 -11.29 -7.71
#